data_AF-A0ABD1WG79-F1
#
_entry.id   AF-A0ABD1WG79-F1
#
_cell.length_a   1.000
_cell.length_b   1.000
_cell.length_c   1.000
_cell.angle_alpha   90.00
_cell.angle_beta   90.00
_cell.angle_gamma   90.00
#
_symmetry.space_group_name_H-M   'P 1'
#
loop_
_entity.id
_entity.type
_entity.pdbx_description
1 polymer ?
#
loop_
_entity_poly.entity_id
_entity_poly.type
_entity_poly.pdbx_seq_one_letter_code
_entity_poly.pdbx_strand_id
1 'polypeptide(L)'
;MNALTQTEKMKAEFLSKAKVQKTNWELYKKQKVAEAYLYEKEKEAQAQKAAAEATMYVHQQIVDGELYAKKNEAQGLIAITEAQGIYLCTLLDPLGGNYGALRDYLIISGGIFQEMAKINAEAVRGVYRMLPPLFKTVNELTGMLPPAWMGTLPDSSRSTTD
;
A
#
# COMPACT_ATOMS: atom_id res chain seq x y z
N MET A 1 -90.84 -16.06 41.06
CA MET A 1 -89.71 -15.17 41.40
C MET A 1 -88.43 -15.84 40.92
N ASN A 2 -87.63 -15.16 40.11
CA ASN A 2 -86.23 -15.55 39.89
C ASN A 2 -85.35 -14.30 39.79
N ALA A 3 -85.56 -13.38 40.73
CA ALA A 3 -84.81 -12.12 40.85
C ALA A 3 -83.31 -12.38 41.05
N LEU A 4 -82.95 -13.46 41.76
CA LEU A 4 -81.56 -13.92 41.92
C LEU A 4 -80.90 -14.23 40.56
N THR A 5 -81.57 -14.98 39.68
CA THR A 5 -81.02 -15.31 38.36
C THR A 5 -80.85 -14.09 37.44
N GLN A 6 -81.71 -13.07 37.53
CA GLN A 6 -81.52 -11.82 36.78
C GLN A 6 -80.34 -11.00 37.30
N THR A 7 -80.13 -10.95 38.62
CA THR A 7 -78.98 -10.26 39.22
C THR A 7 -77.65 -10.98 38.95
N GLU A 8 -77.65 -12.31 38.91
CA GLU A 8 -76.48 -13.10 38.54
C GLU A 8 -76.15 -12.95 37.05
N LYS A 9 -77.17 -12.92 36.18
CA LYS A 9 -76.99 -12.70 34.74
C LYS A 9 -76.45 -11.29 34.44
N MET A 10 -76.98 -10.25 35.10
CA MET A 10 -76.43 -8.89 34.98
C MET A 10 -75.00 -8.81 35.50
N LYS A 11 -74.66 -9.43 36.65
CA LYS A 11 -73.28 -9.49 37.13
C LYS A 11 -72.35 -10.19 36.14
N ALA A 12 -72.79 -11.31 35.57
CA ALA A 12 -72.01 -12.06 34.58
C ALA A 12 -71.80 -11.26 33.29
N GLU A 13 -72.81 -10.52 32.82
CA GLU A 13 -72.70 -9.63 31.65
C GLU A 13 -71.80 -8.41 31.92
N PHE A 14 -71.88 -7.78 33.10
CA PHE A 14 -70.96 -6.70 33.47
C PHE A 14 -69.53 -7.20 33.61
N LEU A 15 -69.33 -8.37 34.23
CA LEU A 15 -68.02 -9.00 34.35
C LEU A 15 -67.46 -9.38 32.98
N SER A 16 -68.28 -9.92 32.07
CA SER A 16 -67.84 -10.27 30.72
C SER A 16 -67.47 -9.01 29.92
N LYS A 17 -68.28 -7.96 29.99
CA LYS A 17 -68.04 -6.69 29.28
C LYS A 17 -66.83 -5.95 29.84
N ALA A 18 -66.64 -5.95 31.16
CA ALA A 18 -65.44 -5.40 31.80
C ALA A 18 -64.18 -6.20 31.44
N LYS A 19 -64.28 -7.53 31.36
CA LYS A 19 -63.17 -8.39 30.94
C LYS A 19 -62.81 -8.16 29.47
N VAL A 20 -63.80 -7.99 28.60
CA VAL A 20 -63.64 -7.63 27.18
C VAL A 20 -63.02 -6.24 27.00
N GLN A 21 -63.45 -5.23 27.78
CA GLN A 21 -62.82 -3.90 27.74
C GLN A 21 -61.35 -3.95 28.17
N LYS A 22 -61.04 -4.72 29.23
CA LYS A 22 -59.68 -4.88 29.72
C LYS A 22 -58.78 -5.58 28.70
N THR A 23 -59.23 -6.68 28.09
CA THR A 23 -58.46 -7.35 27.02
C THR A 23 -58.30 -6.47 25.79
N ASN A 24 -59.31 -5.72 25.36
CA ASN A 24 -59.17 -4.78 24.25
C ASN A 24 -58.13 -3.69 24.54
N TRP A 25 -58.11 -3.17 25.77
CA TRP A 25 -57.12 -2.17 26.17
C TRP A 25 -55.69 -2.73 26.21
N GLU A 26 -55.51 -3.96 26.70
CA GLU A 26 -54.21 -4.65 26.67
C GLU A 26 -53.73 -4.93 25.25
N LEU A 27 -54.66 -5.28 24.35
CA LEU A 27 -54.38 -5.54 22.94
C LEU A 27 -53.96 -4.26 22.21
N TYR A 28 -54.64 -3.15 22.48
CA TYR A 28 -54.28 -1.83 21.95
C TYR A 28 -52.88 -1.39 22.41
N LYS A 29 -52.55 -1.60 23.69
CA LYS A 29 -51.19 -1.31 24.20
C LYS A 29 -50.12 -2.16 23.51
N LYS A 30 -50.34 -3.47 23.36
CA LYS A 30 -49.40 -4.34 22.65
C LYS A 30 -49.22 -3.93 21.20
N GLN A 31 -50.32 -3.55 20.53
CA GLN A 31 -50.28 -3.09 19.14
C GLN A 31 -49.47 -1.79 19.00
N LYS A 32 -49.67 -0.81 19.89
CA LYS A 32 -48.90 0.44 19.90
C LYS A 32 -47.40 0.24 20.14
N VAL A 33 -47.03 -0.70 21.02
CA VAL A 33 -45.62 -1.05 21.26
C VAL A 33 -45.01 -1.74 20.03
N ALA A 34 -45.74 -2.65 19.38
CA ALA A 34 -45.28 -3.30 18.16
C ALA A 34 -45.14 -2.33 16.98
N GLU A 35 -46.07 -1.39 16.82
CA GLU A 35 -45.99 -0.31 15.84
C GLU A 35 -44.79 0.61 16.11
N ALA A 36 -44.55 0.99 17.37
CA ALA A 36 -43.39 1.80 17.74
C ALA A 36 -42.07 1.09 17.45
N TYR A 37 -41.97 -0.21 17.78
CA TYR A 37 -40.78 -1.02 17.50
C TYR A 37 -40.54 -1.19 15.99
N LEU A 38 -41.60 -1.43 15.20
CA LEU A 38 -41.49 -1.52 13.75
C LEU A 38 -41.03 -0.19 13.14
N TYR A 39 -41.59 0.93 13.61
CA TYR A 39 -41.21 2.26 13.15
C TYR A 39 -39.74 2.59 13.47
N GLU A 40 -39.29 2.26 14.68
CA GLU A 40 -37.88 2.43 15.08
C GLU A 40 -36.95 1.57 14.22
N LYS A 41 -37.29 0.29 14.02
CA LYS A 41 -36.52 -0.61 13.15
C LYS A 41 -36.48 -0.17 11.70
N GLU A 42 -37.59 0.34 11.18
CA GLU A 42 -37.66 0.87 9.82
C GLU A 42 -36.77 2.11 9.66
N LYS A 43 -36.77 3.01 10.64
CA LYS A 43 -35.89 4.19 10.65
C LYS A 43 -34.42 3.82 10.77
N GLU A 44 -34.06 2.85 11.61
CA GLU A 44 -32.69 2.31 11.69
C GLU A 44 -32.25 1.71 10.35
N ALA A 45 -33.09 0.89 9.72
CA ALA A 45 -32.78 0.29 8.43
C ALA A 45 -32.63 1.36 7.34
N GLN A 46 -33.49 2.39 7.33
CA GLN A 46 -33.39 3.53 6.41
C GLN A 46 -32.10 4.32 6.62
N ALA A 47 -31.72 4.57 7.88
CA ALA A 47 -30.48 5.24 8.23
C ALA A 47 -29.24 4.41 7.80
N GLN A 48 -29.26 3.10 8.04
CA GLN A 48 -28.20 2.20 7.57
C GLN A 48 -28.11 2.17 6.05
N LYS A 49 -29.25 2.15 5.35
CA LYS A 49 -29.29 2.17 3.89
C LYS A 49 -28.71 3.47 3.34
N ALA A 50 -29.10 4.61 3.90
CA ALA A 50 -28.55 5.91 3.53
C ALA A 50 -27.04 6.02 3.83
N ALA A 51 -26.58 5.46 4.95
CA ALA A 51 -25.16 5.42 5.30
C ALA A 51 -24.36 4.53 4.32
N ALA A 52 -24.90 3.37 3.94
CA ALA A 52 -24.29 2.48 2.96
C ALA A 52 -24.23 3.12 1.57
N GLU A 53 -25.32 3.76 1.12
CA GLU A 53 -25.38 4.49 -0.16
C GLU A 53 -24.37 5.64 -0.18
N ALA A 54 -24.25 6.42 0.90
CA ALA A 54 -23.26 7.47 1.03
C ALA A 54 -21.82 6.92 0.99
N THR A 55 -21.56 5.82 1.69
CA THR A 55 -20.24 5.16 1.67
C THR A 55 -19.90 4.65 0.28
N MET A 56 -20.87 4.05 -0.42
CA MET A 56 -20.67 3.55 -1.79
C MET A 56 -20.41 4.70 -2.77
N TYR A 57 -21.11 5.82 -2.62
CA TYR A 57 -20.89 7.02 -3.43
C TYR A 57 -19.50 7.62 -3.22
N VAL A 58 -19.04 7.71 -1.97
CA VAL A 58 -17.68 8.16 -1.65
C VAL A 58 -16.65 7.20 -2.23
N HIS A 59 -16.85 5.89 -2.08
CA HIS A 59 -15.95 4.90 -2.64
C HIS A 59 -15.88 4.96 -4.17
N GLN A 60 -17.02 5.15 -4.84
CA GLN A 60 -17.10 5.35 -6.28
C GLN A 60 -16.26 6.55 -6.73
N GLN A 61 -16.40 7.71 -6.07
CA GLN A 61 -15.58 8.89 -6.40
C GLN A 61 -14.09 8.66 -6.16
N ILE A 62 -13.72 7.96 -5.10
CA ILE A 62 -12.32 7.61 -4.82
C ILE A 62 -11.78 6.73 -5.94
N VAL A 63 -12.49 5.64 -6.29
CA VAL A 63 -12.08 4.73 -7.36
C VAL A 63 -12.00 5.44 -8.71
N ASP A 64 -12.96 6.31 -9.02
CA ASP A 64 -12.95 7.09 -10.27
C ASP A 64 -11.77 8.09 -10.29
N GLY A 65 -11.47 8.71 -9.14
CA GLY A 65 -10.32 9.58 -8.98
C GLY A 65 -8.98 8.82 -9.12
N GLU A 66 -8.87 7.65 -8.49
CA GLU A 66 -7.70 6.77 -8.60
C GLU A 66 -7.51 6.27 -10.03
N LEU A 67 -8.60 5.88 -10.70
CA LEU A 67 -8.57 5.44 -12.09
C LEU A 67 -8.11 6.58 -13.01
N TYR A 68 -8.62 7.79 -12.80
CA TYR A 68 -8.19 8.98 -13.54
C TYR A 68 -6.70 9.28 -13.33
N ALA A 69 -6.23 9.23 -12.08
CA ALA A 69 -4.82 9.41 -11.76
C ALA A 69 -3.93 8.36 -12.45
N LYS A 70 -4.30 7.07 -12.35
CA LYS A 70 -3.57 5.97 -12.99
C LYS A 70 -3.54 6.07 -14.51
N LYS A 71 -4.64 6.51 -15.12
CA LYS A 71 -4.69 6.75 -16.56
C LYS A 71 -3.72 7.85 -16.99
N ASN A 72 -3.66 8.96 -16.24
CA ASN A 72 -2.74 10.06 -16.53
C ASN A 72 -1.28 9.63 -16.32
N GLU A 73 -0.98 8.87 -15.26
CA GLU A 73 0.36 8.30 -15.05
C GLU A 73 0.79 7.41 -16.23
N ALA A 74 -0.10 6.52 -16.68
CA ALA A 74 0.17 5.64 -17.82
C ALA A 74 0.38 6.44 -19.12
N GLN A 75 -0.43 7.47 -19.37
CA GLN A 75 -0.26 8.35 -20.52
C GLN A 75 1.06 9.14 -20.46
N GLY A 76 1.46 9.62 -19.28
CA GLY A 76 2.75 10.25 -19.08
C GLY A 76 3.91 9.31 -19.41
N LEU A 77 3.82 8.05 -18.97
CA LEU A 77 4.84 7.03 -19.29
C LEU A 77 4.90 6.70 -20.77
N ILE A 78 3.74 6.57 -21.44
CA ILE A 78 3.67 6.38 -22.89
C ILE A 78 4.33 7.56 -23.59
N ALA A 79 3.98 8.81 -23.22
CA ALA A 79 4.55 10.01 -23.82
C ALA A 79 6.08 10.09 -23.63
N ILE A 80 6.60 9.69 -22.46
CA ILE A 80 8.05 9.62 -22.22
C ILE A 80 8.68 8.55 -23.11
N THR A 81 8.07 7.38 -23.22
CA THR A 81 8.59 6.27 -24.03
C THR A 81 8.58 6.60 -25.52
N GLU A 82 7.48 7.21 -26.00
CA GLU A 82 7.36 7.74 -27.36
C GLU A 82 8.40 8.83 -27.61
N ALA A 83 8.59 9.76 -26.67
CA ALA A 83 9.62 10.79 -26.79
C ALA A 83 11.03 10.19 -26.85
N GLN A 84 11.32 9.16 -26.04
CA GLN A 84 12.59 8.44 -26.09
C GLN A 84 12.79 7.72 -27.44
N GLY A 85 11.74 7.08 -27.97
CA GLY A 85 11.78 6.43 -29.29
C GLY A 85 11.98 7.44 -30.42
N ILE A 86 11.20 8.53 -30.41
CA ILE A 86 11.33 9.63 -31.38
C ILE A 86 12.73 10.24 -31.31
N TYR A 87 13.27 10.48 -30.10
CA TYR A 87 14.62 11.00 -29.92
C TYR A 87 15.67 10.10 -30.56
N LEU A 88 15.61 8.78 -30.31
CA LEU A 88 16.54 7.82 -30.92
C LEU A 88 16.40 7.80 -32.45
N CYS A 89 15.18 7.76 -32.99
CA CYS A 89 14.94 7.82 -34.43
C CYS A 89 15.47 9.11 -35.06
N THR A 90 15.25 10.25 -34.39
CA THR A 90 15.71 11.57 -34.85
C THR A 90 17.23 11.67 -34.89
N LEU A 91 17.93 10.99 -33.98
CA LEU A 91 19.39 10.88 -34.01
C LEU A 91 19.90 9.89 -35.06
N LEU A 92 19.12 8.84 -35.36
CA LEU A 92 19.50 7.79 -36.30
C LEU A 92 19.47 8.27 -37.76
N ASP A 93 18.52 9.14 -38.11
CA ASP A 93 18.32 9.65 -39.47
C ASP A 93 19.55 10.43 -39.99
N PRO A 94 20.11 11.43 -39.26
CA PRO A 94 21.35 12.11 -39.66
C PRO A 94 22.56 11.18 -39.75
N LEU A 95 22.54 10.08 -39.00
CA LEU A 95 23.59 9.05 -39.03
C LEU A 95 23.39 8.04 -40.17
N GLY A 96 22.39 8.25 -41.04
CA GLY A 96 22.10 7.40 -42.18
C GLY A 96 21.70 5.98 -41.79
N GLY A 97 21.05 5.80 -40.63
CA GLY A 97 20.70 4.47 -40.14
C GLY A 97 21.85 3.70 -39.50
N ASN A 98 23.02 4.34 -39.29
CA ASN A 98 24.17 3.68 -38.68
C ASN A 98 24.01 3.53 -37.16
N TYR A 99 23.46 2.39 -36.75
CA TYR A 99 23.31 2.00 -35.34
C TYR A 99 24.63 1.99 -34.56
N GLY A 100 25.76 1.68 -35.21
CA GLY A 100 27.07 1.72 -34.57
C GLY A 100 27.46 3.14 -34.16
N ALA A 101 27.30 4.10 -35.07
CA ALA A 101 27.58 5.51 -34.81
C ALA A 101 26.64 6.08 -33.73
N LEU A 102 25.36 5.70 -33.74
CA LEU A 102 24.40 6.13 -32.71
C LEU A 102 24.79 5.58 -31.34
N ARG A 103 25.08 4.29 -31.25
CA ARG A 103 25.53 3.65 -30.01
C ARG A 103 26.79 4.34 -29.49
N ASP A 104 27.78 4.55 -30.35
CA ASP A 104 29.05 5.16 -29.94
C ASP A 104 28.83 6.61 -29.46
N TYR A 105 27.97 7.37 -30.15
CA TYR A 105 27.56 8.71 -29.69
C TYR A 105 26.88 8.67 -28.31
N LEU A 106 25.96 7.74 -28.06
CA LEU A 106 25.28 7.60 -26.76
C LEU A 106 26.25 7.18 -25.65
N ILE A 107 27.20 6.30 -25.94
CA ILE A 107 28.25 5.89 -24.98
C ILE A 107 29.15 7.08 -24.64
N ILE A 108 29.56 7.87 -25.63
CA ILE A 108 30.45 9.03 -25.46
C ILE A 108 29.72 10.16 -24.73
N SER A 109 28.55 10.57 -25.21
CA SER A 109 27.77 11.66 -24.63
C SER A 109 27.18 11.32 -23.26
N GLY A 110 26.80 10.06 -23.05
CA GLY A 110 26.30 9.54 -21.79
C GLY A 110 27.38 9.34 -20.72
N GLY A 111 28.66 9.58 -21.02
CA GLY A 111 29.75 9.47 -20.04
C GLY A 111 30.05 8.05 -19.57
N ILE A 112 29.53 7.02 -20.25
CA ILE A 112 29.63 5.61 -19.85
C ILE A 112 31.10 5.18 -19.69
N PHE A 113 32.01 5.70 -20.52
CA PHE A 113 33.45 5.43 -20.37
C PHE A 113 34.02 5.93 -19.03
N GLN A 114 33.58 7.09 -18.55
CA GLN A 114 34.02 7.63 -17.26
C GLN A 114 33.46 6.81 -16.11
N GLU A 115 32.20 6.39 -16.21
CA GLU A 115 31.57 5.50 -15.22
C GLU A 115 32.27 4.15 -15.15
N MET A 116 32.55 3.53 -16.30
CA MET A 116 33.29 2.26 -16.37
C MET A 116 34.70 2.39 -15.77
N ALA A 117 35.40 3.49 -16.08
CA ALA A 117 36.71 3.77 -15.49
C ALA A 117 36.63 3.92 -13.96
N LYS A 118 35.59 4.59 -13.46
CA LYS A 118 35.36 4.76 -12.03
C LYS A 118 35.06 3.42 -11.34
N ILE A 119 34.18 2.60 -11.89
CA ILE A 119 33.85 1.25 -11.38
C ILE A 119 35.12 0.39 -11.31
N ASN A 120 35.92 0.39 -12.38
CA ASN A 120 37.17 -0.36 -12.42
C ASN A 120 38.18 0.15 -11.39
N ALA A 121 38.32 1.47 -11.25
CA ALA A 121 39.21 2.07 -10.25
C ALA A 121 38.78 1.74 -8.82
N GLU A 122 37.47 1.70 -8.55
CA GLU A 122 36.92 1.30 -7.25
C GLU A 122 37.16 -0.18 -6.96
N ALA A 123 36.95 -1.06 -7.95
CA ALA A 123 37.23 -2.49 -7.83
C ALA A 123 38.72 -2.75 -7.54
N VAL A 124 39.62 -2.13 -8.30
CA VAL A 124 41.08 -2.23 -8.09
C VAL A 124 41.45 -1.72 -6.70
N ARG A 125 40.90 -0.57 -6.28
CA ARG A 125 41.14 -0.03 -4.93
C ARG A 125 40.67 -0.97 -3.83
N GLY A 126 39.53 -1.64 -4.03
CA GLY A 126 39.02 -2.67 -3.12
C GLY A 126 39.99 -3.83 -2.97
N VAL A 127 40.48 -4.37 -4.09
CA VAL A 127 41.51 -5.44 -4.10
C VAL A 127 42.78 -4.99 -3.36
N TYR A 128 43.30 -3.81 -3.67
CA TYR A 128 44.49 -3.26 -3.01
C TYR A 128 44.30 -3.02 -1.51
N ARG A 129 43.08 -2.79 -1.02
CA ARG A 129 42.79 -2.69 0.42
C ARG A 129 42.79 -4.06 1.11
N MET A 130 42.35 -5.12 0.42
CA MET A 130 42.23 -6.47 1.01
C MET A 130 43.55 -7.25 1.01
N LEU A 131 44.42 -6.99 0.03
CA LEU A 131 45.67 -7.73 -0.09
C LEU A 131 46.61 -7.58 1.13
N PRO A 132 46.90 -6.37 1.66
CA PRO A 132 47.81 -6.23 2.80
C PRO A 132 47.42 -7.04 4.05
N PRO A 133 46.18 -6.98 4.58
CA PRO A 133 45.82 -7.80 5.74
C PRO A 133 45.88 -9.30 5.44
N LEU A 134 45.51 -9.75 4.24
CA LEU A 134 45.63 -11.17 3.85
C LEU A 134 47.08 -11.65 3.88
N PHE A 135 48.01 -10.88 3.32
CA PHE A 135 49.42 -11.24 3.36
C PHE A 135 50.00 -11.19 4.77
N LYS A 136 49.55 -10.25 5.61
CA LYS A 136 49.91 -10.22 7.03
C LYS A 136 49.50 -11.53 7.73
N THR A 137 48.27 -11.98 7.52
CA THR A 137 47.79 -13.26 8.07
C THR A 137 48.60 -14.46 7.55
N VAL A 138 48.92 -14.50 6.26
CA VAL A 138 49.73 -15.58 5.69
C VAL A 138 51.13 -15.60 6.30
N ASN A 139 51.78 -14.44 6.44
CA ASN A 139 53.09 -14.34 7.07
C ASN A 139 53.04 -14.80 8.54
N GLU A 140 52.02 -14.39 9.30
CA GLU A 140 51.84 -14.83 10.69
C GLU A 140 51.62 -16.35 10.82
N LEU A 141 50.98 -16.99 9.84
CA LEU A 141 50.67 -18.43 9.88
C LEU A 141 51.78 -19.33 9.30
N THR A 142 52.52 -18.86 8.30
CA THR A 142 53.47 -19.70 7.55
C THR A 142 54.90 -19.19 7.58
N GLY A 143 55.14 -17.96 8.09
CA GLY A 143 56.43 -17.28 8.02
C GLY A 143 56.83 -16.83 6.60
N MET A 144 55.91 -16.93 5.62
CA MET A 144 56.17 -16.47 4.26
C MET A 144 56.18 -14.94 4.19
N LEU A 145 57.27 -14.39 3.66
CA LEU A 145 57.39 -12.96 3.43
C LEU A 145 56.44 -12.50 2.30
N PRO A 146 55.84 -11.31 2.42
CA PRO A 146 55.01 -10.75 1.36
C PRO A 146 55.85 -10.51 0.08
N PRO A 147 55.22 -10.58 -1.11
CA PRO A 147 55.90 -10.33 -2.36
C PRO A 147 56.57 -8.94 -2.41
N ALA A 148 57.74 -8.85 -3.05
CA ALA A 148 58.56 -7.63 -3.08
C ALA A 148 57.84 -6.38 -3.65
N TRP A 149 56.86 -6.57 -4.54
CA TRP A 149 56.08 -5.46 -5.11
C TRP A 149 55.12 -4.78 -4.12
N MET A 150 54.86 -5.39 -2.96
CA MET A 150 54.04 -4.81 -1.89
C MET A 150 54.76 -3.69 -1.12
N GLY A 151 56.08 -3.60 -1.25
CA GLY A 151 56.91 -2.81 -0.35
C GLY A 151 57.00 -3.43 1.05
N THR A 152 57.98 -3.01 1.84
CA THR A 152 58.11 -3.44 3.23
C THR A 152 57.23 -2.55 4.12
N LEU A 153 56.40 -3.17 4.97
CA LEU A 153 55.71 -2.43 6.02
C LEU A 153 56.77 -1.81 6.95
N PRO A 154 56.73 -0.51 7.27
CA PRO A 154 57.60 0.03 8.30
C PRO A 154 57.23 -0.62 9.64
N ASP A 155 58.18 -1.33 10.25
CA ASP A 155 57.99 -1.94 11.56
C ASP A 155 57.78 -0.86 12.62
N SER A 156 56.57 -0.80 13.17
CA SER A 156 56.20 0.10 14.28
C SER A 156 56.85 -0.29 15.62
N SER A 157 57.81 -1.22 15.63
CA SER A 157 58.42 -1.80 16.84
C SER A 157 59.78 -1.20 17.21
N ARG A 158 60.25 -0.13 16.55
CA ARG A 158 61.45 0.59 17.02
C ARG A 158 61.04 1.58 18.11
N SER A 159 60.81 1.05 19.31
CA SER A 159 60.71 1.81 20.55
C SER A 159 61.97 2.64 20.74
N THR A 160 61.76 3.93 20.98
CA THR A 160 62.74 4.90 21.43
C THR A 160 63.45 4.41 22.70
N THR A 161 64.73 4.07 22.57
CA THR A 161 65.72 4.00 23.66
C THR A 161 67.09 4.09 23.01
N ASP A 162 67.58 5.30 22.80
CA ASP A 162 68.70 5.91 23.55
C ASP A 162 68.87 7.37 23.15
#